data_AF-A0A7M3NQ28-F1
#
_entry.id   AF-A0A7M3NQ28-F1
#
_cell.length_a   1.000
_cell.length_b   1.000
_cell.length_c   1.000
_cell.angle_alpha   90.00
_cell.angle_beta   90.00
_cell.angle_gamma   90.00
#
_symmetry.space_group_name_H-M   'P 1'
#
loop_
_entity.id
_entity.type
_entity.pdbx_description
1 polymer ?
#
loop_
_entity_poly.entity_id
_entity_poly.type
_entity_poly.pdbx_seq_one_letter_code
_entity_poly.pdbx_strand_id
1 'polypeptide(L)'
;MLLEDGPIRRKSEDIRKANSSGRVKRELTDAAAAGKAYGGWESGPASDDCVRAWQMRLRELGDLVEDAAEGLNKAMDREISTDRSIADEMRRAAHRMEGGA
;
A
#
# COMPACT_ATOMS: atom_id res chain seq x y z
N MET A 1 -26.33 -8.63 2.52
CA MET A 1 -25.03 -9.02 1.91
C MET A 1 -24.00 -8.14 2.60
N LEU A 2 -23.22 -8.67 3.54
CA LEU A 2 -22.12 -7.93 4.15
C LEU A 2 -20.95 -8.00 3.17
N LEU A 3 -20.31 -6.86 2.88
CA LEU A 3 -19.06 -6.84 2.11
C LEU A 3 -18.03 -7.75 2.80
N GLU A 4 -17.65 -8.85 2.13
CA GLU A 4 -16.48 -9.62 2.54
C GLU A 4 -15.22 -8.81 2.18
N ASP A 5 -14.46 -8.45 3.21
CA ASP A 5 -13.23 -7.65 3.14
C ASP A 5 -12.07 -8.33 2.40
N GLY A 6 -12.15 -9.65 2.26
CA GLY A 6 -11.09 -10.54 1.77
C GLY A 6 -10.41 -10.09 0.48
N PRO A 7 -11.12 -9.74 -0.61
CA PRO A 7 -10.48 -9.43 -1.89
C PRO A 7 -9.65 -8.14 -1.90
N ILE A 8 -10.11 -7.08 -1.23
CA ILE A 8 -9.38 -5.79 -1.18
C ILE A 8 -8.25 -5.85 -0.17
N ARG A 9 -8.46 -6.49 0.99
CA ARG A 9 -7.37 -6.71 1.95
C ARG A 9 -6.25 -7.55 1.35
N ARG A 10 -6.59 -8.64 0.63
CA ARG A 10 -5.60 -9.45 -0.10
C ARG A 10 -4.84 -8.63 -1.14
N LYS A 11 -5.51 -7.77 -1.90
CA LYS A 11 -4.84 -6.87 -2.86
C LYS A 11 -3.91 -5.87 -2.17
N SER A 12 -4.32 -5.27 -1.06
CA SER A 12 -3.47 -4.39 -0.27
C SER A 12 -2.23 -5.13 0.26
N GLU A 13 -2.40 -6.35 0.75
CA GLU A 13 -1.29 -7.22 1.19
C GLU A 13 -0.35 -7.60 0.04
N ASP A 14 -0.89 -7.95 -1.13
CA ASP A 14 -0.09 -8.25 -2.32
C ASP A 14 0.75 -7.05 -2.76
N ILE A 15 0.16 -5.84 -2.73
CA ILE A 15 0.85 -4.58 -3.00
C ILE A 15 1.99 -4.36 -1.99
N ARG A 16 1.71 -4.51 -0.70
CA ARG A 16 2.73 -4.38 0.37
C ARG A 16 3.87 -5.40 0.22
N LYS A 17 3.54 -6.64 -0.15
CA LYS A 17 4.53 -7.69 -0.39
C LYS A 17 5.40 -7.39 -1.61
N ALA A 18 4.81 -6.90 -2.69
CA ALA A 18 5.54 -6.48 -3.88
C ALA A 18 6.44 -5.26 -3.57
N ASN A 19 5.92 -4.29 -2.83
CA ASN A 19 6.66 -3.09 -2.42
C ASN A 19 7.86 -3.44 -1.52
N SER A 20 7.64 -4.23 -0.47
CA SER A 20 8.71 -4.68 0.44
C SER A 20 9.78 -5.49 -0.30
N SER A 21 9.37 -6.41 -1.19
CA SER A 21 10.29 -7.17 -2.05
C SER A 21 11.08 -6.27 -3.01
N GLY A 22 10.47 -5.18 -3.48
CA GLY A 22 11.14 -4.15 -4.26
C GLY A 22 12.20 -3.43 -3.43
N ARG A 23 11.81 -2.86 -2.28
CA ARG A 23 12.68 -2.03 -1.42
C ARG A 23 13.96 -2.71 -0.95
N VAL A 24 13.98 -4.05 -0.86
CA VAL A 24 15.17 -4.82 -0.44
C VAL A 24 16.13 -5.16 -1.58
N LYS A 25 15.80 -4.86 -2.84
CA LYS A 25 16.69 -5.10 -3.97
C LYS A 25 17.94 -4.21 -3.86
N ARG A 26 19.12 -4.77 -4.11
CA ARG A 26 20.41 -4.08 -3.92
C ARG A 26 20.54 -2.81 -4.76
N GLU A 27 19.92 -2.80 -5.94
CA GLU A 27 19.86 -1.66 -6.85
C GLU A 27 19.15 -0.45 -6.22
N LEU A 28 18.30 -0.69 -5.22
CA LEU A 28 17.58 0.33 -4.45
C LEU A 28 18.30 0.68 -3.14
N THR A 29 18.89 -0.32 -2.50
CA THR A 29 19.59 -0.16 -1.22
C THR A 29 20.93 0.57 -1.39
N ASP A 30 21.72 0.19 -2.40
CA ASP A 30 23.06 0.71 -2.65
C ASP A 30 23.38 0.69 -4.15
N ALA A 31 22.82 1.67 -4.87
CA ALA A 31 22.97 1.81 -6.30
C ALA A 31 24.42 2.12 -6.71
N ALA A 32 25.23 2.70 -5.81
CA ALA A 32 26.66 2.90 -6.05
C ALA A 32 27.42 1.56 -6.00
N ALA A 33 27.14 0.70 -5.03
CA ALA A 33 27.71 -0.65 -4.99
C ALA A 33 27.22 -1.50 -6.18
N ALA A 34 25.95 -1.39 -6.55
CA ALA A 34 25.40 -2.06 -7.74
C ALA A 34 26.10 -1.58 -9.02
N GLY A 35 26.31 -0.27 -9.17
CA GLY A 35 27.02 0.32 -10.31
C GLY A 35 28.49 -0.12 -10.39
N LYS A 36 29.21 -0.08 -9.27
CA LYS A 36 30.62 -0.50 -9.18
C LYS A 36 30.83 -1.99 -9.47
N ALA A 37 29.79 -2.82 -9.36
CA ALA A 37 29.87 -4.23 -9.72
C ALA A 37 29.94 -4.46 -11.25
N TYR A 38 29.63 -3.45 -12.07
CA TYR A 38 29.73 -3.51 -13.53
C TYR A 38 31.06 -2.94 -14.03
N GLY A 39 31.77 -3.72 -14.84
CA GLY A 39 33.01 -3.28 -15.50
C GLY A 39 32.73 -2.10 -16.44
N GLY A 40 33.52 -1.03 -16.32
CA GLY A 40 33.35 0.22 -17.09
C GLY A 40 32.60 1.33 -16.35
N TRP A 41 32.27 1.14 -15.07
CA TRP A 41 31.74 2.22 -14.24
C TRP A 41 32.81 3.29 -13.96
N GLU A 42 32.71 4.42 -14.65
CA GLU A 42 33.44 5.64 -14.28
C GLU A 42 32.57 6.51 -13.35
N SER A 43 32.79 6.40 -12.04
CA SER A 43 32.14 7.27 -11.05
C SER A 43 32.77 8.66 -11.07
N GLY A 44 32.25 9.54 -11.91
CA GLY A 44 32.42 10.98 -11.75
C GLY A 44 31.34 11.57 -10.83
N PRO A 45 31.52 12.80 -10.30
CA PRO A 45 30.54 13.46 -9.44
C PRO A 45 29.11 13.50 -10.03
N ALA A 46 29.00 13.68 -11.35
CA ALA A 46 27.72 13.69 -12.05
C ALA A 46 27.02 12.32 -12.06
N SER A 47 27.77 11.22 -12.18
CA SER A 47 27.22 9.86 -12.09
C SER A 47 26.70 9.57 -10.68
N ASP A 48 27.41 10.04 -9.65
CA ASP A 48 27.00 9.89 -8.26
C ASP A 48 25.72 10.71 -7.93
N ASP A 49 25.58 11.91 -8.49
CA ASP A 49 24.35 12.71 -8.39
C ASP A 49 23.15 12.01 -9.01
N CYS A 50 23.31 11.48 -10.23
CA CYS A 50 22.27 10.70 -10.90
C CYS A 50 21.86 9.48 -10.07
N VAL A 51 22.83 8.75 -9.51
CA VAL A 51 22.58 7.59 -8.64
C VAL A 51 21.79 7.98 -7.40
N ARG A 52 22.19 9.05 -6.70
CA ARG A 52 21.47 9.55 -5.53
C ARG A 52 20.04 9.97 -5.86
N ALA A 53 19.85 10.70 -6.96
CA ALA A 53 18.52 11.12 -7.40
C ALA A 53 17.63 9.91 -7.73
N TRP A 54 18.18 8.90 -8.41
CA TRP A 54 17.46 7.66 -8.70
C TRP A 54 17.05 6.92 -7.43
N GLN A 55 17.98 6.75 -6.49
CA GLN A 55 17.70 6.10 -5.20
C GLN A 55 16.59 6.81 -4.41
N MET A 56 16.67 8.15 -4.33
CA MET A 56 15.65 8.96 -3.66
C MET A 56 14.29 8.77 -4.32
N ARG A 57 14.23 8.87 -5.65
CA ARG A 57 12.97 8.71 -6.40
C ARG A 57 12.30 7.37 -6.17
N LEU A 58 13.06 6.30 -6.03
CA LEU A 58 12.49 4.97 -5.82
C LEU A 58 12.02 4.76 -4.39
N ARG A 59 12.66 5.40 -3.40
CA ARG A 59 12.17 5.42 -2.02
C ARG A 59 10.83 6.15 -1.96
N GLU A 60 10.74 7.32 -2.58
CA GLU A 60 9.48 8.07 -2.71
C GLU A 60 8.39 7.23 -3.38
N LEU A 61 8.72 6.50 -4.46
CA LEU A 61 7.76 5.62 -5.12
C LEU A 61 7.30 4.49 -4.19
N GLY A 62 8.21 3.90 -3.42
CA GLY A 62 7.86 2.87 -2.46
C GLY A 62 7.00 3.40 -1.32
N ASP A 63 7.20 4.63 -0.88
CA ASP A 63 6.39 5.28 0.15
C ASP A 63 4.98 5.58 -0.41
N LEU A 64 4.88 6.08 -1.64
CA LEU A 64 3.60 6.29 -2.34
C LEU A 64 2.78 5.00 -2.47
N VAL A 65 3.44 3.87 -2.76
CA VAL A 65 2.76 2.57 -2.87
C VAL A 65 2.24 2.10 -1.50
N GLU A 66 2.99 2.36 -0.42
CA GLU A 66 2.55 2.03 0.94
C GLU A 66 1.33 2.88 1.34
N ASP A 67 1.37 4.19 1.08
CA ASP A 67 0.27 5.12 1.32
C ASP A 67 -1.00 4.70 0.55
N ALA A 68 -0.84 4.26 -0.70
CA ALA A 68 -1.96 3.77 -1.51
C ALA A 68 -2.56 2.47 -0.92
N ALA A 69 -1.72 1.53 -0.49
CA ALA A 69 -2.17 0.29 0.15
C ALA A 69 -2.90 0.55 1.48
N GLU A 70 -2.41 1.52 2.27
CA GLU A 70 -3.08 1.97 3.49
C GLU A 70 -4.40 2.68 3.19
N GLY A 71 -4.44 3.54 2.15
CA GLY A 71 -5.64 4.22 1.68
C GLY A 71 -6.76 3.24 1.30
N LEU A 72 -6.42 2.15 0.60
CA LEU A 72 -7.37 1.08 0.27
C LEU A 72 -7.97 0.42 1.53
N ASN A 73 -7.15 0.14 2.53
CA ASN A 73 -7.64 -0.45 3.79
C ASN A 73 -8.53 0.53 4.55
N LYS A 74 -8.13 1.80 4.64
CA LYS A 74 -8.93 2.85 5.31
C LYS A 74 -10.29 3.05 4.63
N ALA A 75 -10.33 3.06 3.30
CA ALA A 75 -11.58 3.15 2.57
C ALA A 75 -12.49 1.94 2.86
N MET A 76 -11.91 0.73 2.87
CA MET A 76 -12.66 -0.49 3.17
C MET A 76 -13.22 -0.51 4.59
N ASP A 77 -12.43 -0.11 5.59
CA ASP A 77 -12.87 -0.06 6.98
C ASP A 77 -14.06 0.92 7.17
N ARG A 78 -14.07 2.03 6.41
CA ARG A 78 -15.19 2.98 6.40
C ARG A 78 -16.45 2.36 5.82
N GLU A 79 -16.36 1.73 4.63
CA GLU A 79 -17.52 1.09 4.00
C GLU A 79 -18.14 0.01 4.90
N ILE A 80 -17.31 -0.86 5.49
CA ILE A 80 -17.78 -1.90 6.43
C ILE A 80 -18.48 -1.29 7.64
N SER A 81 -17.94 -0.19 8.19
CA SER A 81 -18.56 0.49 9.33
C SER A 81 -19.93 1.07 8.97
N THR A 82 -20.06 1.67 7.78
CA THR A 82 -21.31 2.21 7.26
C THR A 82 -22.34 1.11 7.05
N ASP A 83 -21.95 0.02 6.38
CA ASP A 83 -22.81 -1.14 6.13
C ASP A 83 -23.35 -1.74 7.44
N ARG A 84 -22.49 -1.90 8.45
CA ARG A 84 -22.91 -2.39 9.78
C ARG A 84 -23.90 -1.44 10.43
N SER A 85 -23.66 -0.14 10.39
CA SER A 85 -24.57 0.86 10.96
C SER A 85 -25.94 0.81 10.29
N ILE A 86 -25.96 0.71 8.95
CA ILE A 86 -27.21 0.61 8.17
C ILE A 86 -27.94 -0.69 8.53
N ALA A 87 -27.22 -1.82 8.58
CA ALA A 87 -27.81 -3.10 8.95
C ALA A 87 -28.42 -3.07 10.36
N ASP A 88 -27.75 -2.44 11.33
CA ASP A 88 -28.26 -2.28 12.69
C ASP A 88 -29.46 -1.33 12.78
N GLU A 89 -29.49 -0.29 11.94
CA GLU A 89 -30.68 0.56 11.81
C GLU A 89 -31.86 -0.21 11.23
N MET A 90 -31.64 -0.98 10.15
CA MET A 90 -32.68 -1.84 9.55
C MET A 90 -33.22 -2.87 10.54
N ARG A 91 -32.35 -3.54 11.31
CA ARG A 91 -32.76 -4.47 12.37
C ARG A 91 -33.61 -3.79 13.44
N ARG A 92 -33.19 -2.61 13.90
CA ARG A 92 -33.95 -1.83 14.88
C ARG A 92 -35.31 -1.38 14.33
N ALA A 93 -35.37 -0.98 13.06
CA ALA A 93 -36.62 -0.62 12.40
C ALA A 93 -37.56 -1.82 12.27
N ALA A 94 -37.05 -2.98 11.85
CA ALA A 94 -37.81 -4.24 11.79
C ALA A 94 -38.38 -4.60 13.17
N HIS A 95 -37.57 -4.56 14.22
CA HIS A 95 -38.01 -4.87 15.58
C HIS A 95 -39.16 -3.98 16.07
N ARG A 96 -39.11 -2.67 15.76
CA ARG A 96 -40.21 -1.74 16.07
C ARG A 96 -41.50 -2.07 15.32
N MET A 97 -41.38 -2.50 14.06
CA MET A 97 -42.55 -2.88 13.24
C MET A 97 -43.17 -4.21 13.69
N GLU A 98 -42.35 -5.13 14.23
CA GLU A 98 -42.78 -6.43 14.75
C GLU A 98 -43.43 -6.33 16.15
N GLY A 99 -43.60 -5.12 16.70
CA GLY A 99 -44.26 -4.89 17.99
C GLY A 99 -43.34 -5.03 19.20
N GLY A 100 -42.02 -5.03 19.00
CA GLY A 100 -41.05 -4.93 20.09
C GLY A 100 -41.05 -3.52 20.70
N ALA A 101 -41.70 -3.38 21.85
CA ALA A 101 -41.61 -2.23 22.76
C ALA A 101 -40.70 -2.56 23.94
#